data_AF-A0A3D1T466-F1
#
_entry.id   AF-A0A3D1T466-F1
#
_cell.length_a   1.000
_cell.length_b   1.000
_cell.length_c   1.000
_cell.angle_alpha   90.00
_cell.angle_beta   90.00
_cell.angle_gamma   90.00
#
_symmetry.space_group_name_H-M   'P 1'
#
loop_
_entity.id
_entity.type
_entity.pdbx_description
1 polymer ?
#
loop_
_entity_poly.entity_id
_entity_poly.type
_entity_poly.pdbx_seq_one_letter_code
_entity_poly.pdbx_strand_id
1 'polypeptide(L)'
;WEGYNYEDAILISEDLVKNDVFTSIHIEEYEAEARDTKLGPEEITRDIPNVGEEALEDLDASGIIRVGAEVRAGDILVGKVTPKGETELTAEERLLRAIFGEKAREVRDTSLRVPHGEFGKIVDVKIFSRENGDELAPGVNKLVRVYVAQKRKISEGDKMAGRHGNKGVIAKILPLEDMPYMPDGNPVDIVLNPLGVPSRMNIGQVLETHLGWAADALGLHMATPVFGGAHEDDVFDALVEAGLPKNGKTVLYDGRTGEPFDNEITVGYIYMLKLAHLVDDKIHARSTGPYSLVTQQPLGGKAQFGGQRFGEMEVWALEAYGAAYTLQELLTVKSDDIVGRVKTYEAIVKGEPIPEPGVPESFKVLIKELQSLGLDVKVVSKEHGEIEIHDEDEDSREDVREMARELGIDIEPIPAAKASRSGSGRRSGDSDDGDDDYQDEDGGEDEIDAADEAEVGLEADMEVEDMEEPDLDAVLEADIDSGEAADVAVKARIADGDAIDSEAEAEAEDFEELDRAIDK
;
A
#
# COMPACT_ATOMS: atom_id res chain seq x y z
N TRP A 1 -11.45 9.80 -26.65
CA TRP A 1 -10.53 10.93 -26.82
C TRP A 1 -9.11 10.40 -27.02
N GLU A 2 -8.67 10.25 -28.28
CA GLU A 2 -7.28 9.85 -28.63
C GLU A 2 -6.68 8.63 -27.91
N GLY A 3 -7.51 7.71 -27.40
CA GLY A 3 -7.07 6.55 -26.62
C GLY A 3 -6.82 6.82 -25.13
N TYR A 4 -6.92 8.05 -24.65
CA TYR A 4 -6.78 8.36 -23.22
C TYR A 4 -7.93 7.83 -22.36
N ASN A 5 -9.08 7.55 -22.97
CA ASN A 5 -10.19 6.84 -22.34
C ASN A 5 -10.37 5.43 -22.93
N TYR A 6 -9.27 4.78 -23.30
CA TYR A 6 -9.32 3.39 -23.79
C TYR A 6 -9.79 2.45 -22.68
N GLU A 7 -10.66 1.49 -23.03
CA GLU A 7 -11.35 0.59 -22.08
C GLU A 7 -12.02 1.36 -20.95
N ASP A 8 -11.47 1.26 -19.73
CA ASP A 8 -12.01 1.84 -18.49
C ASP A 8 -11.23 3.06 -18.02
N ALA A 9 -10.28 3.56 -18.83
CA ALA A 9 -9.56 4.76 -18.50
C ALA A 9 -10.49 5.99 -18.49
N ILE A 10 -10.27 6.87 -17.52
CA ILE A 10 -11.02 8.11 -17.34
C ILE A 10 -10.09 9.28 -17.67
N LEU A 11 -10.66 10.27 -18.36
CA LEU A 11 -10.01 11.54 -18.62
C LEU A 11 -10.74 12.63 -17.84
N ILE A 12 -10.00 13.49 -17.16
CA ILE A 12 -10.55 14.57 -16.34
C ILE A 12 -9.93 15.92 -16.72
N SER A 13 -10.68 16.99 -16.48
CA SER A 13 -10.25 18.38 -16.62
C SER A 13 -9.32 18.78 -15.47
N GLU A 14 -8.29 19.57 -15.79
CA GLU A 14 -7.41 20.22 -14.81
C GLU A 14 -8.20 21.16 -13.87
N ASP A 15 -9.36 21.67 -14.28
CA ASP A 15 -10.20 22.54 -13.46
C ASP A 15 -10.65 21.85 -12.16
N LEU A 16 -10.94 20.55 -12.23
CA LEU A 16 -11.28 19.73 -11.06
C LEU A 16 -10.15 19.66 -10.04
N VAL A 17 -8.89 19.73 -10.50
CA VAL A 17 -7.69 19.77 -9.63
C VAL A 17 -7.48 21.16 -9.05
N LYS A 18 -7.71 22.21 -9.86
CA LYS A 18 -7.56 23.62 -9.44
C LYS A 18 -8.58 24.01 -8.37
N ASN A 19 -9.81 23.55 -8.51
CA ASN A 19 -10.92 23.86 -7.60
C ASN A 19 -11.05 22.87 -6.44
N ASP A 20 -10.06 22.00 -6.23
CA ASP A 20 -10.01 21.03 -5.13
C ASP A 20 -11.25 20.10 -5.02
N VAL A 21 -11.92 19.83 -6.14
CA VAL A 21 -13.20 19.08 -6.19
C VAL A 21 -13.06 17.66 -5.66
N PHE A 22 -11.94 17.00 -5.96
CA PHE A 22 -11.64 15.63 -5.54
C PHE A 22 -10.42 15.57 -4.61
N THR A 23 -10.24 16.60 -3.78
CA THR A 23 -9.17 16.65 -2.79
C THR A 23 -9.64 16.02 -1.47
N SER A 24 -8.79 15.17 -0.89
CA SER A 24 -9.06 14.50 0.40
C SER A 24 -7.89 14.67 1.37
N ILE A 25 -8.19 14.69 2.66
CA ILE A 25 -7.19 14.76 3.73
C ILE A 25 -7.00 13.35 4.28
N HIS A 26 -5.74 12.91 4.35
CA HIS A 26 -5.34 11.62 4.93
C HIS A 26 -4.48 11.91 6.14
N ILE A 27 -4.74 11.23 7.25
CA ILE A 27 -3.98 11.41 8.49
C ILE A 27 -3.40 10.06 8.88
N GLU A 28 -2.07 9.99 8.88
CA GLU A 28 -1.32 8.81 9.28
C GLU A 28 -0.78 8.99 10.70
N GLU A 29 -0.82 7.91 11.47
CA GLU A 29 -0.27 7.84 12.82
C GLU A 29 1.05 7.07 12.80
N TYR A 30 2.12 7.71 13.27
CA TYR A 30 3.40 7.05 13.47
C TYR A 30 3.76 7.02 14.95
N GLU A 31 4.22 5.86 15.41
CA GLU A 31 4.55 5.63 16.82
C GLU A 31 6.02 5.29 17.02
N ALA A 32 6.62 5.83 18.08
CA ALA A 32 7.96 5.51 18.52
C ALA A 32 7.97 5.21 20.02
N GLU A 33 8.48 4.03 20.37
CA GLU A 33 8.65 3.61 21.76
C GLU A 33 10.11 3.61 22.17
N ALA A 34 10.37 4.11 23.38
CA ALA A 34 11.63 3.97 24.09
C ALA A 34 11.52 2.86 25.13
N ARG A 35 12.31 1.80 24.93
CA ARG A 35 12.26 0.58 25.73
C ARG A 35 13.50 0.41 26.62
N ASP A 36 13.33 -0.29 27.74
CA ASP A 36 14.45 -0.78 28.53
C ASP A 36 15.07 -2.01 27.87
N THR A 37 16.32 -1.87 27.39
CA THR A 37 17.08 -3.00 26.86
C THR A 37 18.03 -3.56 27.90
N LYS A 38 18.54 -4.78 27.67
CA LYS A 38 19.57 -5.39 28.53
C LYS A 38 20.88 -4.58 28.61
N LEU A 39 21.14 -3.75 27.60
CA LEU A 39 22.37 -2.95 27.46
C LEU A 39 22.20 -1.53 28.02
N GLY A 40 20.97 -1.13 28.33
CA GLY A 40 20.61 0.20 28.82
C GLY A 40 19.25 0.64 28.29
N PRO A 41 18.66 1.70 28.85
CA PRO A 41 17.43 2.27 28.33
C PRO A 41 17.67 2.90 26.96
N GLU A 42 16.70 2.75 26.05
CA GLU A 42 16.61 3.61 24.87
C GLU A 42 16.18 5.02 25.29
N GLU A 43 16.77 6.03 24.67
CA GLU A 43 16.50 7.43 25.00
C GLU A 43 15.95 8.16 23.77
N ILE A 44 14.88 8.95 23.98
CA ILE A 44 14.38 9.91 22.98
C ILE A 44 15.13 11.22 23.20
N THR A 45 15.91 11.64 22.21
CA THR A 45 16.81 12.79 22.30
C THR A 45 17.07 13.41 20.93
N ARG A 46 17.32 14.72 20.93
CA ARG A 46 17.76 15.46 19.73
C ARG A 46 19.20 15.11 19.32
N ASP A 47 19.96 14.54 20.24
CA ASP A 47 21.40 14.31 20.08
C ASP A 47 21.68 12.96 19.42
N ILE A 48 21.45 12.91 18.10
CA ILE A 48 21.50 11.71 17.26
C ILE A 48 22.88 11.61 16.60
N PRO A 49 23.58 10.46 16.70
CA PRO A 49 24.91 10.29 16.12
C PRO A 49 24.87 10.34 14.58
N ASN A 50 25.88 10.94 13.96
CA ASN A 50 26.08 11.00 12.50
C ASN A 50 24.97 11.73 11.71
N VAL A 51 24.15 12.55 12.37
CA VAL A 51 23.10 13.36 11.73
C VAL A 51 23.55 14.83 11.68
N GLY A 52 23.40 15.48 10.52
CA GLY A 52 23.73 16.90 10.33
C GLY A 52 22.71 17.84 10.98
N GLU A 53 23.12 19.08 11.30
CA GLU A 53 22.25 20.07 11.97
C GLU A 53 20.98 20.41 11.17
N GLU A 54 21.04 20.35 9.83
CA GLU A 54 19.91 20.59 8.93
C GLU A 54 18.76 19.60 9.18
N ALA A 55 19.07 18.31 9.34
CA ALA A 55 18.07 17.28 9.63
C ALA A 55 17.50 17.35 11.06
N LEU A 56 18.09 18.19 11.94
CA LEU A 56 17.65 18.41 13.31
C LEU A 56 16.95 19.77 13.48
N GLU A 57 16.71 20.52 12.40
CA GLU A 57 16.15 21.87 12.46
C GLU A 57 14.72 21.87 13.02
N ASP A 58 13.89 20.96 12.55
CA ASP A 58 12.48 20.85 12.96
C ASP A 58 12.25 20.07 14.26
N LEU A 59 13.31 19.47 14.83
CA LEU A 59 13.24 18.77 16.12
C LEU A 59 13.35 19.74 17.30
N ASP A 60 12.50 19.54 18.29
CA ASP A 60 12.53 20.26 19.56
C ASP A 60 13.73 19.85 20.44
N ALA A 61 13.85 20.46 21.62
CA ALA A 61 14.93 20.14 22.57
C ALA A 61 14.89 18.69 23.09
N SER A 62 13.73 18.03 23.00
CA SER A 62 13.52 16.62 23.40
C SER A 62 13.83 15.64 22.27
N GLY A 63 14.06 16.10 21.04
CA GLY A 63 14.25 15.27 19.86
C GLY A 63 12.94 14.86 19.18
N ILE A 64 11.86 15.60 19.39
CA ILE A 64 10.55 15.32 18.80
C ILE A 64 10.20 16.41 17.80
N ILE A 65 9.65 16.04 16.65
CA ILE A 65 9.26 16.97 15.59
C ILE A 65 8.24 18.00 16.09
N ARG A 66 8.39 19.26 15.69
CA ARG A 66 7.43 20.33 16.04
C ARG A 66 6.14 20.22 15.24
N VAL A 67 5.01 20.54 15.89
CA VAL A 67 3.71 20.68 15.23
C VAL A 67 3.78 21.82 14.20
N GLY A 68 3.21 21.59 13.02
CA GLY A 68 3.21 22.50 11.88
C GLY A 68 4.44 22.39 10.97
N ALA A 69 5.42 21.53 11.29
CA ALA A 69 6.52 21.25 10.37
C ALA A 69 6.02 20.50 9.12
N GLU A 70 6.56 20.85 7.97
CA GLU A 70 6.40 20.08 6.74
C GLU A 70 7.49 19.00 6.71
N VAL A 71 7.08 17.75 6.51
CA VAL A 71 7.98 16.60 6.53
C VAL A 71 7.89 15.83 5.21
N ARG A 72 9.03 15.26 4.80
CA ARG A 72 9.18 14.41 3.63
C ARG A 72 9.83 13.09 4.02
N ALA A 73 9.72 12.10 3.13
CA ALA A 73 10.39 10.81 3.27
C ALA A 73 11.86 10.95 3.73
N GLY A 74 12.20 10.28 4.84
CA GLY A 74 13.54 10.28 5.44
C GLY A 74 13.75 11.28 6.58
N ASP A 75 12.88 12.29 6.73
CA ASP A 75 12.93 13.25 7.82
C ASP A 75 12.67 12.56 9.17
N ILE A 76 13.28 13.09 10.23
CA ILE A 76 13.21 12.50 11.57
C ILE A 76 11.95 13.01 12.27
N LEU A 77 11.04 12.09 12.61
CA LEU A 77 9.86 12.40 13.41
C LEU A 77 10.18 12.36 14.90
N VAL A 78 10.91 11.33 15.33
CA VAL A 78 11.31 11.15 16.73
C VAL A 78 12.74 10.63 16.78
N GLY A 79 13.63 11.45 17.30
CA GLY A 79 15.02 11.11 17.58
C GLY A 79 15.12 10.05 18.66
N LYS A 80 15.56 8.84 18.32
CA LYS A 80 15.72 7.73 19.25
C LYS A 80 17.11 7.13 19.15
N VAL A 81 17.73 6.92 20.29
CA VAL A 81 19.05 6.29 20.37
C VAL A 81 18.99 5.03 21.23
N THR A 82 19.57 3.95 20.70
CA THR A 82 19.66 2.66 21.40
C THR A 82 21.12 2.39 21.80
N PRO A 83 21.42 2.04 23.06
CA PRO A 83 22.78 1.71 23.47
C PRO A 83 23.28 0.47 22.71
N LYS A 84 24.45 0.60 22.11
CA LYS A 84 25.17 -0.50 21.46
C LYS A 84 25.93 -1.29 22.52
N GLY A 85 25.83 -2.61 22.46
CA GLY A 85 26.68 -3.48 23.25
C GLY A 85 28.12 -3.35 22.78
N GLU A 86 29.07 -3.61 23.67
CA GLU A 86 30.49 -3.74 23.33
C GLU A 86 30.70 -5.08 22.59
N THR A 87 30.16 -5.20 21.38
CA THR A 87 30.53 -6.24 20.43
C THR A 87 31.79 -5.81 19.68
N GLU A 88 32.62 -6.78 19.30
CA GLU A 88 33.88 -6.53 18.57
C GLU A 88 33.59 -5.67 17.33
N LEU A 89 33.99 -4.39 17.40
CA LEU A 89 34.02 -3.50 16.25
C LEU A 89 34.84 -4.18 15.16
N THR A 90 34.41 -4.08 13.91
CA THR A 90 35.19 -4.63 12.78
C THR A 90 36.57 -3.96 12.73
N ALA A 91 37.55 -4.60 12.10
CA ALA A 91 38.90 -4.07 12.04
C ALA A 91 38.93 -2.65 11.41
N GLU A 92 38.02 -2.38 10.49
CA GLU A 92 37.80 -1.14 9.76
C GLU A 92 37.11 -0.09 10.64
N GLU A 93 36.06 -0.44 11.39
CA GLU A 93 35.45 0.50 12.36
C GLU A 93 36.44 0.87 13.46
N ARG A 94 37.27 -0.10 13.91
CA ARG A 94 38.38 0.17 14.83
C ARG A 94 39.41 1.11 14.20
N LEU A 95 39.74 0.92 12.93
CA LEU A 95 40.67 1.76 12.18
C LEU A 95 40.10 3.18 11.97
N LEU A 96 38.85 3.30 11.53
CA LEU A 96 38.13 4.57 11.37
C LEU A 96 38.09 5.32 12.69
N ARG A 97 37.75 4.64 13.80
CA ARG A 97 37.76 5.22 15.14
C ARG A 97 39.17 5.68 15.56
N ALA A 98 40.21 4.94 15.18
CA ALA A 98 41.60 5.31 15.44
C ALA A 98 42.07 6.50 14.58
N ILE A 99 41.60 6.62 13.34
CA ILE A 99 41.98 7.69 12.39
C ILE A 99 41.24 8.99 12.71
N PHE A 100 39.92 8.94 12.86
CA PHE A 100 39.08 10.13 13.04
C PHE A 100 39.02 10.59 14.48
N GLY A 101 39.46 9.77 15.44
CA GLY A 101 39.52 10.14 16.85
C GLY A 101 38.14 10.47 17.44
N GLU A 102 37.07 10.17 16.72
CA GLU A 102 35.72 10.32 17.21
C GLU A 102 35.57 9.39 18.40
N LYS A 103 35.29 9.98 19.56
CA LYS A 103 34.62 9.27 20.63
C LYS A 103 33.21 8.97 20.13
N ALA A 104 33.09 8.02 19.21
CA ALA A 104 31.81 7.51 18.75
C ALA A 104 31.03 7.16 20.01
N ARG A 105 29.91 7.85 20.21
CA ARG A 105 29.01 7.54 21.32
C ARG A 105 28.62 6.08 21.19
N GLU A 106 28.48 5.40 22.32
CA GLU A 106 28.13 3.97 22.38
C GLU A 106 26.64 3.74 22.05
N VAL A 107 26.05 4.55 21.16
CA VAL A 107 24.63 4.51 20.82
C VAL A 107 24.46 4.43 19.30
N ARG A 108 23.39 3.76 18.87
CA ARG A 108 22.94 3.68 17.47
C ARG A 108 21.76 4.62 17.28
N ASP A 109 21.69 5.27 16.12
CA ASP A 109 20.45 5.89 15.66
C ASP A 109 19.40 4.80 15.36
N THR A 110 18.28 4.84 16.07
CA THR A 110 17.07 4.02 15.86
C THR A 110 15.83 4.91 15.78
N SER A 111 16.02 6.15 15.32
CA SER A 111 14.99 7.17 15.22
C SER A 111 13.86 6.77 14.29
N LEU A 112 12.65 7.21 14.63
CA LEU A 112 11.50 7.12 13.75
C LEU A 112 11.64 8.15 12.64
N ARG A 113 11.56 7.69 11.39
CA ARG A 113 11.66 8.51 10.19
C ARG A 113 10.37 8.39 9.38
N VAL A 114 10.05 9.43 8.62
CA VAL A 114 8.94 9.38 7.66
C VAL A 114 9.23 8.28 6.62
N PRO A 115 8.32 7.30 6.44
CA PRO A 115 8.48 6.25 5.44
C PRO A 115 8.62 6.80 4.03
N HIS A 116 9.13 5.98 3.11
CA HIS A 116 9.25 6.40 1.71
C HIS A 116 7.87 6.54 1.06
N GLY A 117 7.70 7.61 0.29
CA GLY A 117 6.45 7.94 -0.39
C GLY A 117 5.49 8.78 0.45
N GLU A 118 5.73 8.90 1.76
CA GLU A 118 4.92 9.69 2.66
C GLU A 118 5.47 11.13 2.77
N PHE A 119 4.56 12.09 2.87
CA PHE A 119 4.88 13.50 3.07
C PHE A 119 3.66 14.21 3.66
N GLY A 120 3.87 15.27 4.42
CA GLY A 120 2.73 16.01 4.95
C GLY A 120 3.14 17.04 5.97
N LYS A 121 2.15 17.50 6.74
CA LYS A 121 2.33 18.46 7.82
C LYS A 121 2.03 17.78 9.14
N ILE A 122 2.89 18.01 10.14
CA ILE A 122 2.64 17.52 11.49
C ILE A 122 1.44 18.28 12.08
N VAL A 123 0.36 17.57 12.37
CA VAL A 123 -0.86 18.18 12.94
C VAL A 123 -0.92 18.06 14.45
N ASP A 124 -0.45 16.94 15.00
CA ASP A 124 -0.47 16.70 16.44
C ASP A 124 0.65 15.74 16.84
N VAL A 125 1.11 15.88 18.10
CA VAL A 125 2.10 15.00 18.71
C VAL A 125 1.68 14.70 20.14
N LYS A 126 1.46 13.41 20.43
CA LYS A 126 1.09 12.93 21.77
C LYS A 126 2.26 12.21 22.41
N ILE A 127 2.57 12.58 23.64
CA ILE A 127 3.67 12.01 24.41
C ILE A 127 3.09 11.35 25.65
N PHE A 128 3.31 10.05 25.78
CA PHE A 128 2.96 9.26 26.94
C PHE A 128 4.23 8.83 27.66
N SER A 129 4.24 8.92 28.98
CA SER A 129 5.40 8.54 29.78
C SER A 129 4.99 7.82 31.06
N ARG A 130 5.76 6.80 31.43
CA ARG A 130 5.53 6.05 32.66
C ARG A 130 5.64 6.93 33.90
N GLU A 131 6.50 7.95 33.86
CA GLU A 131 6.68 8.92 34.96
C GLU A 131 5.44 9.77 35.21
N ASN A 132 4.65 10.08 34.18
CA ASN A 132 3.40 10.83 34.29
C ASN A 132 2.20 9.97 34.71
N GLY A 133 2.39 8.67 34.91
CA GLY A 133 1.33 7.74 35.31
C GLY A 133 0.50 7.21 34.14
N ASP A 134 0.98 7.34 32.90
CA ASP A 134 0.33 6.77 31.73
C ASP A 134 0.50 5.23 31.70
N GLU A 135 -0.55 4.52 31.28
CA GLU A 135 -0.51 3.06 31.12
C GLU A 135 0.27 2.70 29.84
N LEU A 136 1.47 2.17 30.03
CA LEU A 136 2.38 1.74 28.96
C LEU A 136 2.73 0.27 29.09
N ALA A 137 2.95 -0.40 27.94
CA ALA A 137 3.37 -1.80 27.88
C ALA A 137 4.63 -2.05 28.74
N PRO A 138 4.78 -3.25 29.34
CA PRO A 138 5.92 -3.57 30.19
C PRO A 138 7.27 -3.32 29.49
N GLY A 139 8.17 -2.60 30.14
CA GLY A 139 9.49 -2.24 29.59
C GLY A 139 9.49 -1.05 28.64
N VAL A 140 8.34 -0.42 28.35
CA VAL A 140 8.26 0.87 27.66
C VAL A 140 8.29 2.01 28.69
N ASN A 141 9.23 2.95 28.51
CA ASN A 141 9.39 4.13 29.36
C ASN A 141 8.63 5.34 28.83
N LYS A 142 8.68 5.53 27.51
CA LYS A 142 8.07 6.66 26.80
C LYS A 142 7.55 6.19 25.45
N LEU A 143 6.36 6.63 25.09
CA LEU A 143 5.72 6.42 23.80
C LEU A 143 5.41 7.79 23.19
N VAL A 144 5.80 8.00 21.94
CA VAL A 144 5.52 9.23 21.19
C VAL A 144 4.71 8.86 19.96
N ARG A 145 3.54 9.47 19.80
CA ARG A 145 2.70 9.38 18.61
C ARG A 145 2.78 10.68 17.84
N VAL A 146 2.98 10.59 16.53
CA VAL A 146 3.08 11.73 15.62
C VAL A 146 2.01 11.55 14.55
N TYR A 147 1.13 12.54 14.43
CA TYR A 147 0.08 12.57 13.42
C TYR A 147 0.53 13.43 12.25
N VAL A 148 0.57 12.84 11.06
CA VAL A 148 0.97 13.50 9.81
C VAL A 148 -0.24 13.59 8.91
N ALA A 149 -0.67 14.82 8.61
CA ALA A 149 -1.78 15.05 7.69
C ALA A 149 -1.27 15.38 6.28
N GLN A 150 -1.94 14.82 5.28
CA GLN A 150 -1.60 14.96 3.87
C GLN A 150 -2.83 15.40 3.10
N LYS A 151 -2.72 16.53 2.38
CA LYS A 151 -3.76 16.98 1.44
C LYS A 151 -3.49 16.33 0.08
N ARG A 152 -4.29 15.32 -0.26
CA ARG A 152 -4.15 14.53 -1.49
C ARG A 152 -5.15 14.99 -2.54
N LYS A 153 -4.66 15.76 -3.50
CA LYS A 153 -5.42 16.11 -4.71
C LYS A 153 -5.64 14.88 -5.58
N ILE A 154 -6.51 14.98 -6.58
CA ILE A 154 -6.71 13.91 -7.55
C ILE A 154 -5.55 13.89 -8.54
N SER A 155 -4.99 12.70 -8.79
CA SER A 155 -3.80 12.51 -9.61
C SER A 155 -4.02 11.47 -10.72
N GLU A 156 -3.16 11.51 -11.75
CA GLU A 156 -3.10 10.44 -12.75
C GLU A 156 -2.74 9.11 -12.07
N GLY A 157 -3.52 8.05 -12.31
CA GLY A 157 -3.39 6.76 -11.63
C GLY A 157 -4.38 6.55 -10.48
N ASP A 158 -5.05 7.61 -9.99
CA ASP A 158 -6.11 7.45 -8.98
C ASP A 158 -7.34 6.78 -9.59
N LYS A 159 -8.03 5.99 -8.75
CA LYS A 159 -9.24 5.27 -9.17
C LYS A 159 -10.49 6.05 -8.82
N MET A 160 -11.36 6.22 -9.81
CA MET A 160 -12.69 6.80 -9.66
C MET A 160 -13.78 5.78 -9.99
N ALA A 161 -14.99 6.02 -9.50
CA ALA A 161 -16.15 5.20 -9.82
C ALA A 161 -17.44 6.01 -9.83
N GLY A 162 -18.35 5.69 -10.77
CA GLY A 162 -19.75 6.10 -10.64
C GLY A 162 -20.54 5.14 -9.75
N ARG A 163 -21.75 5.53 -9.38
CA ARG A 163 -22.68 4.72 -8.57
C ARG A 163 -23.17 3.46 -9.28
N HIS A 164 -23.05 3.41 -10.61
CA HIS A 164 -23.48 2.31 -11.47
C HIS A 164 -22.37 1.28 -11.77
N GLY A 165 -21.30 1.27 -10.97
CA GLY A 165 -20.22 0.29 -11.10
C GLY A 165 -19.25 0.53 -12.26
N ASN A 166 -19.36 1.67 -12.95
CA ASN A 166 -18.36 2.14 -13.91
C ASN A 166 -17.13 2.63 -13.13
N LYS A 167 -16.16 1.72 -12.94
CA LYS A 167 -14.88 2.01 -12.27
C LYS A 167 -13.81 2.25 -13.33
N GLY A 168 -12.93 3.20 -13.07
CA GLY A 168 -11.84 3.53 -13.98
C GLY A 168 -10.68 4.21 -13.28
N VAL A 169 -9.53 4.21 -13.94
CA VAL A 169 -8.33 4.90 -13.48
C VAL A 169 -8.16 6.17 -14.31
N ILE A 170 -7.78 7.27 -13.68
CA ILE A 170 -7.48 8.50 -14.39
C ILE A 170 -6.21 8.30 -15.20
N ALA A 171 -6.34 8.28 -16.52
CA ALA A 171 -5.21 8.12 -17.43
C ALA A 171 -4.58 9.46 -17.83
N LYS A 172 -5.38 10.53 -17.86
CA LYS A 172 -4.90 11.87 -18.20
C LYS A 172 -5.72 12.96 -17.55
N ILE A 173 -5.01 13.96 -17.03
CA ILE A 173 -5.58 15.27 -16.66
C ILE A 173 -5.27 16.23 -17.81
N LEU A 174 -6.31 16.71 -18.50
CA LEU A 174 -6.15 17.64 -19.63
C LEU A 174 -6.29 19.10 -19.19
N PRO A 175 -5.50 20.02 -19.77
CA PRO A 175 -5.77 21.46 -19.65
C PRO A 175 -7.20 21.81 -20.10
N LEU A 176 -7.76 22.85 -19.50
CA LEU A 176 -9.13 23.28 -19.76
C LEU A 176 -9.37 23.60 -21.25
N GLU A 177 -8.39 24.23 -21.89
CA GLU A 177 -8.42 24.64 -23.29
C GLU A 177 -8.45 23.46 -24.27
N ASP A 178 -7.97 22.28 -23.85
CA ASP A 178 -7.92 21.08 -24.66
C ASP A 178 -9.18 20.22 -24.51
N MET A 179 -10.01 20.50 -23.50
CA MET A 179 -11.23 19.74 -23.24
C MET A 179 -12.29 20.00 -24.31
N PRO A 180 -13.10 18.99 -24.66
CA PRO A 180 -14.31 19.22 -25.44
C PRO A 180 -15.19 20.27 -24.75
N TYR A 181 -15.78 21.17 -25.52
CA TYR A 181 -16.63 22.22 -24.97
C TYR A 181 -17.98 22.32 -25.69
N MET A 182 -18.97 22.78 -24.94
CA MET A 182 -20.35 22.98 -25.39
C MET A 182 -20.49 24.27 -26.21
N PRO A 183 -21.58 24.47 -26.97
CA PRO A 183 -21.77 25.67 -27.80
C PRO A 183 -21.82 27.00 -27.03
N ASP A 184 -22.07 26.94 -25.72
CA ASP A 184 -22.04 28.07 -24.79
C ASP A 184 -20.60 28.43 -24.33
N GLY A 185 -19.60 27.63 -24.71
CA GLY A 185 -18.20 27.79 -24.35
C GLY A 185 -17.78 27.04 -23.08
N ASN A 186 -18.71 26.36 -22.39
CA ASN A 186 -18.38 25.62 -21.18
C ASN A 186 -17.70 24.28 -21.53
N PRO A 187 -16.48 24.02 -21.05
CA PRO A 187 -15.79 22.75 -21.23
C PRO A 187 -16.43 21.65 -20.36
N VAL A 188 -16.28 20.39 -20.78
CA VAL A 188 -16.68 19.24 -19.97
C VAL A 188 -15.62 18.91 -18.92
N ASP A 189 -16.05 18.35 -17.79
CA ASP A 189 -15.13 18.01 -16.69
C ASP A 189 -14.54 16.61 -16.80
N ILE A 190 -15.33 15.64 -17.26
CA ILE A 190 -14.94 14.22 -17.33
C ILE A 190 -15.37 13.64 -18.66
N VAL A 191 -14.48 12.88 -19.30
CA VAL A 191 -14.78 12.17 -20.55
C VAL A 191 -14.72 10.66 -20.31
N LEU A 192 -15.89 10.02 -20.35
CA LEU A 192 -16.04 8.57 -20.18
C LEU A 192 -16.12 7.84 -21.53
N ASN A 193 -15.67 6.60 -21.56
CA ASN A 193 -15.73 5.76 -22.76
C ASN A 193 -17.12 5.13 -22.93
N PRO A 194 -17.83 5.36 -24.06
CA PRO A 194 -19.14 4.76 -24.28
C PRO A 194 -19.09 3.23 -24.47
N LEU A 195 -17.95 2.66 -24.87
CA LEU A 195 -17.84 1.21 -25.18
C LEU A 195 -18.05 0.32 -23.94
N GLY A 196 -17.78 0.84 -22.74
CA GLY A 196 -17.93 0.11 -21.48
C GLY A 196 -19.37 0.00 -20.98
N VAL A 197 -20.33 0.71 -21.59
CA VAL A 197 -21.74 0.74 -21.13
C VAL A 197 -22.55 -0.45 -21.67
N PRO A 198 -22.57 -0.74 -22.99
CA PRO A 198 -23.38 -1.83 -23.52
C PRO A 198 -22.95 -3.21 -23.03
N SER A 199 -21.64 -3.44 -22.88
CA SER A 199 -21.10 -4.72 -22.44
C SER A 199 -21.43 -5.05 -20.98
N ARG A 200 -21.60 -4.02 -20.14
CA ARG A 200 -21.88 -4.15 -18.70
C ARG A 200 -23.36 -4.02 -18.34
N MET A 201 -24.21 -3.66 -19.30
CA MET A 201 -25.65 -3.46 -19.11
C MET A 201 -26.01 -2.48 -17.99
N ASN A 202 -25.13 -1.51 -17.68
CA ASN A 202 -25.34 -0.50 -16.65
C ASN A 202 -25.85 0.82 -17.25
N ILE A 203 -26.98 0.75 -17.96
CA ILE A 203 -27.63 1.88 -18.66
C ILE A 203 -28.06 3.00 -17.70
N GLY A 204 -28.24 2.68 -16.42
CA GLY A 204 -28.61 3.64 -15.38
C GLY A 204 -27.69 4.86 -15.33
N GLN A 205 -26.39 4.71 -15.65
CA GLN A 205 -25.47 5.85 -15.69
C GLN A 205 -25.82 6.87 -16.78
N VAL A 206 -26.40 6.42 -17.89
CA VAL A 206 -26.83 7.29 -19.00
C VAL A 206 -28.11 8.00 -18.62
N LEU A 207 -29.05 7.30 -17.96
CA LEU A 207 -30.27 7.91 -17.42
C LEU A 207 -29.95 8.94 -16.33
N GLU A 208 -28.99 8.64 -15.46
CA GLU A 208 -28.45 9.58 -14.47
C GLU A 208 -27.88 10.82 -15.16
N THR A 209 -27.05 10.64 -16.19
CA THR A 209 -26.45 11.74 -16.96
C THR A 209 -27.52 12.66 -17.56
N HIS A 210 -28.56 12.09 -18.16
CA HIS A 210 -29.67 12.84 -18.74
C HIS A 210 -30.47 13.59 -17.68
N LEU A 211 -30.87 12.91 -16.61
CA LEU A 211 -31.66 13.50 -15.54
C LEU A 211 -30.87 14.58 -14.81
N GLY A 212 -29.57 14.36 -14.59
CA GLY A 212 -28.65 15.32 -13.99
C GLY A 212 -28.53 16.60 -14.82
N TRP A 213 -28.54 16.49 -16.15
CA TRP A 213 -28.54 17.67 -17.02
C TRP A 213 -29.83 18.49 -16.93
N ALA A 214 -30.98 17.81 -16.92
CA ALA A 214 -32.27 18.47 -16.69
C ALA A 214 -32.34 19.15 -15.32
N ALA A 215 -31.84 18.46 -14.28
CA ALA A 215 -31.79 18.94 -12.91
C ALA A 215 -30.94 20.23 -12.77
N ASP A 216 -29.75 20.25 -13.35
CA ASP A 216 -28.86 21.43 -13.35
C ASP A 216 -29.50 22.62 -14.09
N ALA A 217 -30.04 22.39 -15.29
CA ALA A 217 -30.67 23.44 -16.09
C ALA A 217 -31.93 24.05 -15.41
N LEU A 218 -32.65 23.25 -14.62
CA LEU A 218 -33.81 23.70 -13.82
C LEU A 218 -33.40 24.27 -12.45
N GLY A 219 -32.16 24.08 -12.02
CA GLY A 219 -31.68 24.45 -10.69
C GLY A 219 -32.34 23.66 -9.56
N LEU A 220 -32.64 22.38 -9.78
CA LEU A 220 -33.34 21.49 -8.85
C LEU A 220 -32.48 20.28 -8.50
N HIS A 221 -32.66 19.76 -7.28
CA HIS A 221 -32.18 18.43 -6.93
C HIS A 221 -33.29 17.41 -7.16
N MET A 222 -32.96 16.29 -7.80
CA MET A 222 -33.91 15.22 -8.10
C MET A 222 -33.60 13.98 -7.26
N ALA A 223 -34.64 13.37 -6.71
CA ALA A 223 -34.55 12.12 -5.99
C ALA A 223 -35.35 11.04 -6.72
N THR A 224 -34.68 9.96 -7.09
CA THR A 224 -35.29 8.78 -7.73
C THR A 224 -35.17 7.58 -6.80
N PRO A 225 -36.24 7.20 -6.09
CA PRO A 225 -36.24 6.01 -5.24
C PRO A 225 -35.87 4.74 -6.00
N VAL A 226 -35.23 3.80 -5.30
CA VAL A 226 -34.91 2.49 -5.87
C VAL A 226 -36.21 1.74 -6.18
N PHE A 227 -36.34 1.22 -7.40
CA PHE A 227 -37.51 0.47 -7.92
C PHE A 227 -38.86 1.23 -7.99
N GLY A 228 -38.90 2.50 -7.60
CA GLY A 228 -40.10 3.36 -7.68
C GLY A 228 -39.81 4.77 -8.16
N GLY A 229 -38.68 4.96 -8.84
CA GLY A 229 -38.20 6.26 -9.33
C GLY A 229 -38.71 6.60 -10.73
N ALA A 230 -38.11 7.67 -11.28
CA ALA A 230 -38.40 8.17 -12.62
C ALA A 230 -38.30 7.07 -13.68
N HIS A 231 -39.29 7.01 -14.55
CA HIS A 231 -39.27 6.16 -15.74
C HIS A 231 -38.53 6.87 -16.87
N GLU A 232 -38.17 6.14 -17.93
CA GLU A 232 -37.43 6.71 -19.07
C GLU A 232 -38.15 7.91 -19.69
N ASP A 233 -39.48 7.81 -19.84
CA ASP A 233 -40.31 8.89 -20.37
C ASP A 233 -40.26 10.15 -19.48
N ASP A 234 -40.26 9.98 -18.16
CA ASP A 234 -40.15 11.11 -17.21
C ASP A 234 -38.81 11.83 -17.36
N VAL A 235 -37.71 11.08 -17.56
CA VAL A 235 -36.37 11.63 -17.77
C VAL A 235 -36.32 12.43 -19.06
N PHE A 236 -36.89 11.89 -20.15
CA PHE A 236 -36.89 12.59 -21.43
C PHE A 236 -37.82 13.81 -21.43
N ASP A 237 -38.94 13.75 -20.71
CA ASP A 237 -39.86 14.88 -20.59
C ASP A 237 -39.28 15.98 -19.68
N ALA A 238 -38.51 15.62 -18.65
CA ALA A 238 -37.74 16.56 -17.84
C ALA A 238 -36.68 17.33 -18.67
N LEU A 239 -35.99 16.65 -19.60
CA LEU A 239 -35.08 17.32 -20.54
C LEU A 239 -35.82 18.36 -21.40
N VAL A 240 -37.02 18.02 -21.89
CA VAL A 240 -37.83 18.94 -22.69
C VAL A 240 -38.32 20.13 -21.86
N GLU A 241 -38.74 19.90 -20.61
CA GLU A 241 -39.13 20.96 -19.67
C GLU A 241 -37.97 21.92 -19.38
N ALA A 242 -36.74 21.39 -19.26
CA ALA A 242 -35.52 22.17 -19.11
C ALA A 242 -35.09 22.93 -20.39
N GLY A 243 -35.79 22.74 -21.52
CA GLY A 243 -35.42 23.34 -22.80
C GLY A 243 -34.22 22.67 -23.48
N LEU A 244 -33.88 21.44 -23.08
CA LEU A 244 -32.78 20.65 -23.59
C LEU A 244 -33.23 19.64 -24.67
N PRO A 245 -32.32 19.10 -25.48
CA PRO A 245 -32.64 18.07 -26.47
C PRO A 245 -33.19 16.80 -25.81
N LYS A 246 -34.33 16.29 -26.30
CA LYS A 246 -34.99 15.07 -25.76
C LYS A 246 -34.08 13.83 -25.78
N ASN A 247 -33.11 13.76 -26.70
CA ASN A 247 -32.17 12.66 -26.80
C ASN A 247 -30.98 12.75 -25.82
N GLY A 248 -30.86 13.83 -25.03
CA GLY A 248 -29.76 14.06 -24.10
C GLY A 248 -28.42 14.31 -24.78
N LYS A 249 -28.41 14.70 -26.06
CA LYS A 249 -27.19 14.92 -26.84
C LYS A 249 -27.06 16.36 -27.30
N THR A 250 -25.83 16.82 -27.46
CA THR A 250 -25.51 18.12 -28.04
C THR A 250 -24.28 18.05 -28.92
N VAL A 251 -24.06 19.10 -29.72
CA VAL A 251 -22.84 19.27 -30.48
C VAL A 251 -21.75 19.73 -29.52
N LEU A 252 -20.66 18.98 -29.45
CA LEU A 252 -19.44 19.40 -28.79
C LEU A 252 -18.43 19.90 -29.84
N TYR A 253 -17.54 20.77 -29.41
CA TYR A 253 -16.42 21.26 -30.19
C TYR A 253 -15.12 20.75 -29.59
N ASP A 254 -14.15 20.44 -30.43
CA ASP A 254 -12.81 20.08 -30.01
C ASP A 254 -12.08 21.34 -29.49
N GLY A 255 -11.62 21.31 -28.24
CA GLY A 255 -10.87 22.41 -27.62
C GLY A 255 -9.59 22.78 -28.37
N ARG A 256 -8.95 21.80 -29.02
CA ARG A 256 -7.65 21.98 -29.70
C ARG A 256 -7.78 22.60 -31.09
N THR A 257 -8.77 22.15 -31.85
CA THR A 257 -8.96 22.57 -33.24
C THR A 257 -10.06 23.61 -33.40
N GLY A 258 -11.02 23.65 -32.48
CA GLY A 258 -12.23 24.45 -32.57
C GLY A 258 -13.29 23.89 -33.54
N GLU A 259 -13.04 22.74 -34.16
CA GLU A 259 -13.99 22.11 -35.08
C GLU A 259 -15.07 21.34 -34.30
N PRO A 260 -16.33 21.33 -34.77
CA PRO A 260 -17.38 20.51 -34.17
C PRO A 260 -17.13 19.01 -34.42
N PHE A 261 -17.52 18.16 -33.47
CA PHE A 261 -17.52 16.71 -33.69
C PHE A 261 -18.53 16.30 -34.76
N ASP A 262 -18.22 15.21 -35.48
CA ASP A 262 -19.05 14.69 -36.57
C ASP A 262 -20.46 14.28 -36.11
N ASN A 263 -20.60 13.80 -34.87
CA ASN A 263 -21.86 13.33 -34.30
C ASN A 263 -22.16 14.05 -32.98
N GLU A 264 -23.45 14.19 -32.67
CA GLU A 264 -23.89 14.66 -31.36
C GLU A 264 -23.51 13.67 -30.25
N ILE A 265 -23.04 14.20 -29.13
CA ILE A 265 -22.50 13.44 -27.99
C ILE A 265 -23.44 13.63 -26.81
N THR A 266 -23.64 12.56 -26.04
CA THR A 266 -24.38 12.63 -24.77
C THR A 266 -23.57 13.41 -23.75
N VAL A 267 -24.17 14.45 -23.17
CA VAL A 267 -23.57 15.31 -22.15
C VAL A 267 -24.56 15.40 -20.99
N GLY A 268 -24.05 15.61 -19.79
CA GLY A 268 -24.87 15.84 -18.62
C GLY A 268 -24.06 15.67 -17.34
N TYR A 269 -24.77 15.60 -16.21
CA TYR A 269 -24.15 15.49 -14.90
C TYR A 269 -24.27 14.08 -14.36
N ILE A 270 -23.14 13.51 -13.96
CA ILE A 270 -23.04 12.19 -13.35
C ILE A 270 -22.31 12.32 -12.01
N TYR A 271 -22.76 11.58 -11.01
CA TYR A 271 -22.12 11.56 -9.70
C TYR A 271 -20.94 10.59 -9.68
N MET A 272 -19.73 11.14 -9.57
CA MET A 272 -18.48 10.38 -9.55
C MET A 272 -17.83 10.44 -8.17
N LEU A 273 -17.27 9.32 -7.74
CA LEU A 273 -16.60 9.13 -6.45
C LEU A 273 -15.10 8.93 -6.67
N LYS A 274 -14.28 9.54 -5.81
CA LYS A 274 -12.86 9.19 -5.63
C LYS A 274 -12.78 8.01 -4.68
N LEU A 275 -12.16 6.91 -5.12
CA LEU A 275 -11.99 5.73 -4.26
C LEU A 275 -10.70 5.83 -3.45
N ALA A 276 -10.66 5.15 -2.29
CA ALA A 276 -9.45 4.93 -1.50
C ALA A 276 -8.51 3.90 -2.16
N HIS A 277 -8.19 4.16 -3.43
CA HIS A 277 -7.27 3.40 -4.27
C HIS A 277 -6.43 4.42 -5.01
N LEU A 278 -5.56 5.08 -4.26
CA LEU A 278 -4.71 6.16 -4.75
C LEU A 278 -3.41 5.59 -5.29
N VAL A 279 -2.85 6.26 -6.30
CA VAL A 279 -1.60 5.81 -6.92
C VAL A 279 -0.41 5.91 -5.96
N ASP A 280 -0.40 6.95 -5.12
CA ASP A 280 0.68 7.22 -4.17
C ASP A 280 0.83 6.08 -3.14
N ASP A 281 -0.28 5.44 -2.77
CA ASP A 281 -0.27 4.28 -1.87
C ASP A 281 0.19 3.00 -2.58
N LYS A 282 -0.02 2.90 -3.89
CA LYS A 282 0.25 1.68 -4.66
C LYS A 282 1.62 1.65 -5.32
N ILE A 283 2.21 2.80 -5.59
CA ILE A 283 3.55 2.84 -6.16
C ILE A 283 4.55 2.29 -5.15
N HIS A 284 5.38 1.36 -5.61
CA HIS A 284 6.45 0.74 -4.83
C HIS A 284 7.61 0.40 -5.74
N ALA A 285 8.81 0.74 -5.31
CA ALA A 285 10.04 0.43 -6.01
C ALA A 285 11.12 0.03 -4.99
N ARG A 286 11.88 -1.00 -5.35
CA ARG A 286 12.97 -1.52 -4.52
C ARG A 286 14.20 -1.73 -5.38
N SER A 287 15.34 -1.24 -4.93
CA SER A 287 16.66 -1.59 -5.44
C SER A 287 17.27 -2.71 -4.59
N THR A 288 17.64 -2.37 -3.36
CA THR A 288 18.08 -3.27 -2.29
C THR A 288 17.16 -3.08 -1.08
N GLY A 289 17.24 -3.96 -0.10
CA GLY A 289 16.37 -3.88 1.08
C GLY A 289 16.57 -5.08 2.00
N PRO A 290 15.71 -5.23 3.03
CA PRO A 290 15.84 -6.29 4.00
C PRO A 290 15.53 -7.67 3.40
N TYR A 291 16.08 -8.70 4.04
CA TYR A 291 15.98 -10.09 3.63
C TYR A 291 15.49 -10.95 4.81
N SER A 292 14.78 -12.03 4.49
CA SER A 292 14.37 -13.03 5.48
C SER A 292 15.60 -13.70 6.10
N LEU A 293 15.56 -13.89 7.43
CA LEU A 293 16.65 -14.54 8.16
C LEU A 293 16.86 -15.99 7.71
N VAL A 294 15.78 -16.69 7.38
CA VAL A 294 15.79 -18.13 7.06
C VAL A 294 16.09 -18.36 5.58
N THR A 295 15.23 -17.83 4.70
CA THR A 295 15.31 -18.11 3.27
C THR A 295 16.28 -17.20 2.53
N GLN A 296 16.74 -16.11 3.17
CA GLN A 296 17.60 -15.09 2.56
C GLN A 296 17.00 -14.40 1.34
N GLN A 297 15.71 -14.58 1.09
CA GLN A 297 14.96 -13.90 0.03
C GLN A 297 14.56 -12.48 0.48
N PRO A 298 14.40 -11.54 -0.46
CA PRO A 298 13.75 -10.25 -0.21
C PRO A 298 12.46 -10.42 0.59
N LEU A 299 12.28 -9.61 1.65
CA LEU A 299 11.00 -9.58 2.37
C LEU A 299 9.83 -9.20 1.44
N GLY A 300 8.60 -9.52 1.84
CA GLY A 300 7.39 -9.13 1.11
C GLY A 300 6.78 -7.85 1.66
N GLY A 301 5.93 -7.20 0.84
CA GLY A 301 5.12 -6.05 1.28
C GLY A 301 5.82 -4.69 1.22
N LYS A 302 5.05 -3.65 0.87
CA LYS A 302 5.54 -2.27 0.72
C LYS A 302 6.11 -1.71 2.03
N ALA A 303 5.42 -1.95 3.16
CA ALA A 303 5.81 -1.45 4.48
C ALA A 303 7.21 -1.92 4.92
N GLN A 304 7.66 -3.09 4.45
CA GLN A 304 8.96 -3.68 4.80
C GLN A 304 10.03 -3.42 3.71
N PHE A 305 9.79 -2.51 2.77
CA PHE A 305 10.63 -2.36 1.58
C PHE A 305 10.81 -3.69 0.83
N GLY A 306 9.73 -4.45 0.71
CA GLY A 306 9.73 -5.80 0.16
C GLY A 306 9.98 -5.85 -1.35
N GLY A 307 10.43 -7.01 -1.85
CA GLY A 307 10.57 -7.28 -3.28
C GLY A 307 9.25 -7.69 -3.91
N GLN A 308 9.13 -7.55 -5.23
CA GLN A 308 8.01 -8.14 -5.96
C GLN A 308 8.19 -9.65 -6.05
N ARG A 309 7.12 -10.40 -5.83
CA ARG A 309 7.14 -11.86 -6.01
C ARG A 309 7.23 -12.19 -7.49
N PHE A 310 8.25 -12.94 -7.86
CA PHE A 310 8.36 -13.60 -9.16
C PHE A 310 7.85 -15.04 -9.00
N GLY A 311 6.62 -15.29 -9.46
CA GLY A 311 5.93 -16.56 -9.24
C GLY A 311 6.26 -17.62 -10.29
N GLU A 312 5.72 -18.81 -10.06
CA GLU A 312 5.88 -19.96 -10.97
C GLU A 312 5.36 -19.67 -12.38
N MET A 313 4.24 -18.96 -12.49
CA MET A 313 3.68 -18.59 -13.80
C MET A 313 4.60 -17.63 -14.57
N GLU A 314 5.26 -16.69 -13.89
CA GLU A 314 6.24 -15.81 -14.52
C GLU A 314 7.54 -16.55 -14.89
N VAL A 315 7.95 -17.55 -14.10
CA VAL A 315 9.06 -18.46 -14.46
C VAL A 315 8.75 -19.16 -15.79
N TRP A 316 7.57 -19.78 -15.92
CA TRP A 316 7.17 -20.44 -17.16
C TRP A 316 7.15 -19.49 -18.35
N ALA A 317 6.76 -18.24 -18.15
CA ALA A 317 6.82 -17.23 -19.20
C ALA A 317 8.25 -17.04 -19.71
N LEU A 318 9.24 -16.87 -18.82
CA LEU A 318 10.65 -16.71 -19.22
C LEU A 318 11.24 -17.98 -19.84
N GLU A 319 10.85 -19.15 -19.35
CA GLU A 319 11.24 -20.43 -19.94
C GLU A 319 10.73 -20.55 -21.38
N ALA A 320 9.48 -20.17 -21.64
CA ALA A 320 8.88 -20.19 -22.98
C ALA A 320 9.60 -19.24 -23.96
N TYR A 321 10.10 -18.10 -23.47
CA TYR A 321 10.94 -17.18 -24.26
C TYR A 321 12.37 -17.71 -24.48
N GLY A 322 12.81 -18.72 -23.73
CA GLY A 322 14.20 -19.17 -23.72
C GLY A 322 15.14 -18.16 -23.06
N ALA A 323 14.63 -17.31 -22.16
CA ALA A 323 15.38 -16.26 -21.48
C ALA A 323 16.20 -16.80 -20.30
N ALA A 324 17.11 -17.74 -20.58
CA ALA A 324 17.84 -18.51 -19.56
C ALA A 324 18.65 -17.63 -18.59
N TYR A 325 19.40 -16.65 -19.09
CA TYR A 325 20.21 -15.76 -18.25
C TYR A 325 19.36 -14.83 -17.37
N THR A 326 18.24 -14.32 -17.90
CA THR A 326 17.31 -13.48 -17.14
C THR A 326 16.63 -14.26 -16.02
N LEU A 327 16.20 -15.48 -16.32
CA LEU A 327 15.63 -16.38 -15.32
C LEU A 327 16.65 -16.75 -14.24
N GLN A 328 17.88 -17.08 -14.65
CA GLN A 328 18.97 -17.37 -13.72
C GLN A 328 19.25 -16.18 -12.81
N GLU A 329 19.33 -14.96 -13.36
CA GLU A 329 19.56 -13.73 -12.60
C GLU A 329 18.48 -13.49 -11.54
N LEU A 330 17.20 -13.66 -11.90
CA LEU A 330 16.05 -13.49 -11.00
C LEU A 330 16.05 -14.50 -9.84
N LEU A 331 16.41 -15.75 -10.12
CA LEU A 331 16.45 -16.84 -9.14
C LEU A 331 17.72 -16.87 -8.27
N THR A 332 18.70 -16.00 -8.54
CA THR A 332 20.00 -16.01 -7.85
C THR A 332 20.37 -14.63 -7.30
N VAL A 333 21.13 -13.83 -8.06
CA VAL A 333 21.76 -12.58 -7.64
C VAL A 333 20.74 -11.48 -7.29
N LYS A 334 19.51 -11.57 -7.80
CA LYS A 334 18.40 -10.65 -7.43
C LYS A 334 17.58 -11.13 -6.25
N SER A 335 17.83 -12.33 -5.73
CA SER A 335 17.05 -12.96 -4.65
C SER A 335 17.97 -13.42 -3.50
N ASP A 336 18.32 -14.70 -3.48
CA ASP A 336 18.87 -15.41 -2.32
C ASP A 336 20.31 -15.90 -2.50
N ASP A 337 20.99 -15.52 -3.59
CA ASP A 337 22.45 -15.67 -3.67
C ASP A 337 23.12 -14.56 -2.84
N ILE A 338 23.45 -14.89 -1.59
CA ILE A 338 24.03 -13.95 -0.60
C ILE A 338 25.32 -13.32 -1.12
N VAL A 339 26.21 -14.12 -1.71
CA VAL A 339 27.51 -13.65 -2.20
C VAL A 339 27.36 -12.94 -3.54
N GLY A 340 26.56 -13.53 -4.43
CA GLY A 340 26.31 -13.01 -5.76
C GLY A 340 25.64 -11.64 -5.73
N ARG A 341 24.66 -11.40 -4.86
CA ARG A 341 23.94 -10.11 -4.79
C ARG A 341 24.85 -8.95 -4.38
N VAL A 342 25.75 -9.16 -3.42
CA VAL A 342 26.68 -8.12 -2.94
C VAL A 342 27.72 -7.81 -4.01
N LYS A 343 28.33 -8.83 -4.61
CA LYS A 343 29.29 -8.66 -5.71
C LYS A 343 28.63 -8.03 -6.95
N THR A 344 27.36 -8.37 -7.22
CA THR A 344 26.60 -7.76 -8.32
C THR A 344 26.39 -6.27 -8.08
N TYR A 345 26.02 -5.87 -6.86
CA TYR A 345 25.88 -4.46 -6.50
C TYR A 345 27.21 -3.71 -6.67
N GLU A 346 28.31 -4.29 -6.19
CA GLU A 346 29.65 -3.71 -6.36
C GLU A 346 30.03 -3.58 -7.83
N ALA A 347 29.82 -4.62 -8.63
CA ALA A 347 30.12 -4.61 -10.06
C ALA A 347 29.32 -3.52 -10.78
N ILE A 348 28.05 -3.31 -10.42
CA ILE A 348 27.22 -2.23 -10.96
C ILE A 348 27.80 -0.86 -10.61
N VAL A 349 28.20 -0.65 -9.35
CA VAL A 349 28.82 0.62 -8.89
C VAL A 349 30.15 0.88 -9.59
N LYS A 350 30.95 -0.16 -9.81
CA LYS A 350 32.26 -0.09 -10.50
C LYS A 350 32.15 -0.04 -12.02
N GLY A 351 30.98 -0.35 -12.60
CA GLY A 351 30.81 -0.52 -14.05
C GLY A 351 31.51 -1.76 -14.61
N GLU A 352 31.73 -2.77 -13.76
CA GLU A 352 32.32 -4.06 -14.11
C GLU A 352 31.24 -5.07 -14.56
N PRO A 353 31.61 -6.12 -15.31
CA PRO A 353 30.65 -7.15 -15.70
C PRO A 353 30.13 -7.91 -14.46
N ILE A 354 28.84 -8.24 -14.48
CA ILE A 354 28.18 -8.99 -13.42
C ILE A 354 28.86 -10.37 -13.28
N PRO A 355 29.23 -10.81 -12.06
CA PRO A 355 29.86 -12.10 -11.84
C PRO A 355 28.92 -13.26 -12.16
N GLU A 356 29.49 -14.46 -12.32
CA GLU A 356 28.68 -15.67 -12.48
C GLU A 356 27.89 -15.97 -11.20
N PRO A 357 26.58 -16.28 -11.33
CA PRO A 357 25.76 -16.62 -10.17
C PRO A 357 26.23 -17.86 -9.42
N GLY A 358 26.11 -17.82 -8.10
CA GLY A 358 26.38 -18.93 -7.20
C GLY A 358 25.18 -19.85 -6.97
N VAL A 359 25.25 -20.63 -5.90
CA VAL A 359 24.17 -21.53 -5.47
C VAL A 359 23.18 -20.75 -4.59
N PRO A 360 21.87 -20.76 -4.92
CA PRO A 360 20.82 -20.17 -4.09
C PRO A 360 20.86 -20.67 -2.65
N GLU A 361 20.66 -19.77 -1.68
CA GLU A 361 20.61 -20.19 -0.28
C GLU A 361 19.36 -21.06 0.00
N SER A 362 18.23 -20.82 -0.67
CA SER A 362 17.04 -21.68 -0.56
C SER A 362 17.32 -23.14 -0.92
N PHE A 363 18.19 -23.40 -1.89
CA PHE A 363 18.60 -24.75 -2.26
C PHE A 363 19.44 -25.41 -1.17
N LYS A 364 20.32 -24.65 -0.50
CA LYS A 364 21.09 -25.16 0.65
C LYS A 364 20.18 -25.47 1.84
N VAL A 365 19.22 -24.58 2.13
CA VAL A 365 18.21 -24.79 3.18
C VAL A 365 17.42 -26.06 2.90
N LEU A 366 16.94 -26.26 1.67
CA LEU A 366 16.24 -27.49 1.26
C LEU A 366 17.07 -28.76 1.53
N ILE A 367 18.37 -28.74 1.21
CA ILE A 367 19.25 -29.90 1.47
C ILE A 367 19.33 -30.19 2.98
N LYS A 368 19.52 -29.16 3.81
CA LYS A 368 19.59 -29.33 5.27
C LYS A 368 18.25 -29.81 5.85
N GLU A 369 17.12 -29.34 5.30
CA GLU A 369 15.78 -29.81 5.68
C GLU A 369 15.59 -31.30 5.33
N LEU A 370 15.98 -31.73 4.14
CA LEU A 370 15.92 -33.16 3.76
C LEU A 370 16.85 -34.02 4.62
N GLN A 371 18.06 -33.53 4.94
CA GLN A 371 19.00 -34.20 5.85
C GLN A 371 18.45 -34.33 7.27
N SER A 372 17.67 -33.35 7.75
CA SER A 372 17.01 -33.41 9.06
C SER A 372 15.99 -34.55 9.16
N LEU A 373 15.40 -34.95 8.03
CA LEU A 373 14.49 -36.10 7.91
C LEU A 373 15.23 -37.44 7.81
N GLY A 374 16.56 -37.44 7.84
CA GLY A 374 17.38 -38.64 7.64
C GLY A 374 17.58 -39.04 6.18
N LEU A 375 17.30 -38.14 5.23
CA LEU A 375 17.59 -38.35 3.81
C LEU A 375 18.98 -37.79 3.47
N ASP A 376 19.91 -38.68 3.09
CA ASP A 376 21.26 -38.28 2.68
C ASP A 376 21.25 -37.78 1.23
N VAL A 377 21.12 -36.46 1.06
CA VAL A 377 21.15 -35.78 -0.24
C VAL A 377 22.55 -35.25 -0.52
N LYS A 378 23.12 -35.64 -1.66
CA LYS A 378 24.47 -35.25 -2.09
C LYS A 378 24.48 -34.73 -3.52
N VAL A 379 25.28 -33.69 -3.77
CA VAL A 379 25.53 -33.18 -5.12
C VAL A 379 26.68 -33.95 -5.74
N VAL A 380 26.52 -34.43 -6.98
CA VAL A 380 27.52 -35.25 -7.65
C VAL A 380 27.91 -34.59 -8.97
N SER A 381 29.20 -34.39 -9.19
CA SER A 381 29.75 -34.00 -10.49
C SER A 381 30.24 -35.21 -11.27
N LYS A 382 30.12 -35.15 -12.60
CA LYS A 382 30.59 -36.20 -13.51
C LYS A 382 32.11 -36.42 -13.44
N GLU A 383 32.88 -35.41 -13.05
CA GLU A 383 34.35 -35.45 -13.09
C GLU A 383 35.00 -35.56 -11.70
N HIS A 384 34.32 -35.14 -10.63
CA HIS A 384 34.94 -34.96 -9.30
C HIS A 384 34.26 -35.73 -8.16
N GLY A 385 33.29 -36.59 -8.46
CA GLY A 385 32.59 -37.39 -7.43
C GLY A 385 31.59 -36.54 -6.63
N GLU A 386 31.42 -36.87 -5.36
CA GLU A 386 30.57 -36.11 -4.43
C GLU A 386 31.17 -34.72 -4.21
N ILE A 387 30.41 -33.67 -4.53
CA ILE A 387 30.72 -32.29 -4.19
C ILE A 387 30.07 -32.05 -2.83
N GLU A 388 30.90 -31.84 -1.81
CA GLU A 388 30.42 -31.23 -0.59
C GLU A 388 30.05 -29.79 -0.93
N ILE A 389 28.75 -29.45 -0.84
CA ILE A 389 28.35 -28.06 -0.69
C ILE A 389 28.82 -27.68 0.70
N HIS A 390 30.09 -27.30 0.79
CA HIS A 390 30.60 -26.72 2.01
C HIS A 390 29.77 -25.46 2.30
N ASP A 391 29.52 -25.24 3.58
CA ASP A 391 29.27 -23.90 4.12
C ASP A 391 30.60 -23.09 4.02
N GLU A 392 31.23 -23.05 2.83
CA GLU A 392 32.37 -22.20 2.47
C GLU A 392 31.83 -20.76 2.38
N ASP A 393 32.19 -19.79 3.23
CA ASP A 393 33.15 -19.79 4.33
C ASP A 393 32.61 -18.84 5.43
N GLU A 394 32.86 -19.10 6.72
CA GLU A 394 32.70 -18.05 7.74
C GLU A 394 33.53 -16.82 7.37
N ASP A 395 34.73 -17.01 6.81
CA ASP A 395 35.65 -15.95 6.39
C ASP A 395 35.12 -15.12 5.20
N SER A 396 34.52 -15.75 4.18
CA SER A 396 33.96 -15.08 3.00
C SER A 396 32.57 -14.51 3.25
N ARG A 397 31.81 -15.07 4.20
CA ARG A 397 30.61 -14.42 4.75
C ARG A 397 30.98 -13.19 5.57
N GLU A 398 32.11 -13.19 6.24
CA GLU A 398 32.64 -12.01 6.93
C GLU A 398 33.02 -10.93 5.91
N ASP A 399 33.81 -11.27 4.88
CA ASP A 399 34.16 -10.36 3.77
C ASP A 399 32.92 -9.82 3.01
N VAL A 400 31.90 -10.67 2.79
CA VAL A 400 30.66 -10.28 2.09
C VAL A 400 29.77 -9.41 2.98
N ARG A 401 29.73 -9.67 4.29
CA ARG A 401 29.06 -8.79 5.27
C ARG A 401 29.77 -7.45 5.38
N GLU A 402 31.11 -7.46 5.35
CA GLU A 402 31.97 -6.28 5.34
C GLU A 402 31.68 -5.41 4.11
N MET A 403 31.66 -6.04 2.93
CA MET A 403 31.36 -5.42 1.64
C MET A 403 29.93 -4.87 1.53
N ALA A 404 28.93 -5.62 2.04
CA ALA A 404 27.54 -5.16 2.07
C ALA A 404 27.37 -3.91 2.94
N ARG A 405 28.09 -3.82 4.07
CA ARG A 405 28.10 -2.63 4.94
C ARG A 405 28.81 -1.44 4.29
N GLU A 406 29.90 -1.64 3.56
CA GLU A 406 30.58 -0.58 2.79
C GLU A 406 29.64 0.07 1.76
N LEU A 407 28.74 -0.73 1.20
CA LEU A 407 27.76 -0.31 0.19
C LEU A 407 26.44 0.19 0.79
N GLY A 408 26.30 0.23 2.11
CA GLY A 408 25.09 0.69 2.81
C GLY A 408 23.90 -0.27 2.75
N ILE A 409 24.15 -1.57 2.58
CA ILE A 409 23.12 -2.62 2.58
C ILE A 409 22.98 -3.19 4.00
N ASP A 410 21.86 -2.91 4.66
CA ASP A 410 21.57 -3.46 6.00
C ASP A 410 21.28 -4.97 5.91
N ILE A 411 22.22 -5.78 6.40
CA ILE A 411 22.03 -7.21 6.64
C ILE A 411 21.95 -7.41 8.16
N GLU A 412 20.76 -7.73 8.67
CA GLU A 412 20.58 -8.01 10.10
C GLU A 412 21.38 -9.26 10.53
N PRO A 413 22.01 -9.24 11.71
CA PRO A 413 22.81 -10.36 12.20
C PRO A 413 21.93 -11.52 12.67
N ILE A 414 22.23 -12.73 12.18
CA ILE A 414 21.73 -13.99 12.74
C ILE A 414 22.42 -14.21 14.10
N PRO A 415 21.69 -14.53 15.19
CA PRO A 415 22.31 -14.89 16.46
C PRO A 415 23.14 -16.17 16.29
N ALA A 416 24.45 -16.10 16.56
CA ALA A 416 25.33 -17.26 16.52
C ALA A 416 24.89 -18.29 17.58
N ALA A 417 24.38 -19.43 17.14
CA ALA A 417 24.21 -20.60 18.00
C ALA A 417 25.60 -21.07 18.44
N LYS A 418 25.86 -21.07 19.75
CA LYS A 418 27.13 -21.50 20.33
C LYS A 418 27.43 -22.94 19.93
N ALA A 419 28.39 -23.14 19.03
CA ALA A 419 28.96 -24.44 18.72
C ALA A 419 29.67 -25.01 19.97
N SER A 420 29.07 -26.04 20.58
CA SER A 420 29.75 -26.82 21.62
C SER A 420 30.86 -27.64 20.97
N ARG A 421 32.11 -27.26 21.21
CA ARG A 421 33.29 -28.07 20.89
C ARG A 421 33.22 -29.43 21.61
N SER A 422 32.97 -30.53 20.91
CA SER A 422 33.23 -31.88 21.43
C SER A 422 34.61 -32.35 20.98
N GLY A 423 35.58 -32.23 21.88
CA GLY A 423 36.87 -32.92 21.78
C GLY A 423 36.72 -34.41 22.10
N SER A 424 37.42 -35.23 21.33
CA SER A 424 37.45 -36.69 21.43
C SER A 424 37.96 -37.20 22.79
N GLY A 425 37.26 -38.17 23.38
CA GLY A 425 37.75 -38.95 24.52
C GLY A 425 36.98 -40.26 24.70
N ARG A 426 37.60 -41.39 24.38
CA ARG A 426 37.11 -42.76 24.65
C ARG A 426 37.22 -43.10 26.14
N ARG A 427 36.16 -43.68 26.75
CA ARG A 427 36.11 -45.04 27.35
C ARG A 427 35.03 -45.21 28.43
N SER A 428 34.40 -46.40 28.37
CA SER A 428 33.87 -47.29 29.43
C SER A 428 32.85 -46.75 30.43
N GLY A 429 31.73 -47.46 30.53
CA GLY A 429 30.61 -47.13 31.40
C GLY A 429 30.78 -47.52 32.86
N ASP A 430 29.79 -47.07 33.63
CA ASP A 430 29.14 -47.80 34.72
C ASP A 430 27.78 -47.13 34.99
N SER A 431 26.85 -47.91 35.50
CA SER A 431 25.52 -47.53 36.00
C SER A 431 25.56 -46.55 37.17
N ASP A 432 24.57 -45.66 37.31
CA ASP A 432 23.70 -45.61 38.50
C ASP A 432 22.49 -44.68 38.30
N ASP A 433 21.43 -45.03 39.02
CA ASP A 433 20.09 -44.46 39.06
C ASP A 433 20.02 -43.04 39.66
N GLY A 434 18.93 -42.32 39.36
CA GLY A 434 18.55 -41.08 40.02
C GLY A 434 17.31 -40.43 39.41
N ASP A 435 16.13 -40.95 39.78
CA ASP A 435 14.85 -40.24 39.70
C ASP A 435 14.96 -38.86 40.39
N ASP A 436 14.32 -37.83 39.81
CA ASP A 436 13.23 -37.11 40.50
C ASP A 436 12.62 -36.00 39.63
N ASP A 437 11.30 -36.11 39.51
CA ASP A 437 10.25 -35.09 39.44
C ASP A 437 10.11 -34.16 38.23
N TYR A 438 9.19 -34.60 37.37
CA TYR A 438 8.28 -33.75 36.59
C TYR A 438 7.31 -33.02 37.52
N GLN A 439 7.24 -31.70 37.40
CA GLN A 439 6.05 -30.93 37.76
C GLN A 439 5.68 -30.05 36.57
N ASP A 440 4.61 -30.46 35.89
CA ASP A 440 3.76 -29.64 35.04
C ASP A 440 2.94 -28.68 35.91
N GLU A 441 2.85 -27.42 35.50
CA GLU A 441 1.81 -26.39 35.78
C GLU A 441 2.41 -25.07 35.23
N ASP A 442 1.78 -24.25 34.40
CA ASP A 442 0.42 -24.19 33.89
C ASP A 442 0.44 -23.26 32.66
N GLY A 443 -0.47 -23.49 31.71
CA GLY A 443 -0.58 -22.74 30.46
C GLY A 443 -1.14 -21.33 30.67
N GLY A 444 -0.48 -20.34 30.05
CA GLY A 444 -1.03 -19.02 29.78
C GLY A 444 -1.11 -18.84 28.27
N GLU A 445 -2.32 -18.89 27.75
CA GLU A 445 -2.66 -18.67 26.36
C GLU A 445 -2.48 -17.17 26.04
N ASP A 446 -1.57 -16.83 25.13
CA ASP A 446 -1.56 -15.52 24.48
C ASP A 446 -2.56 -15.59 23.31
N GLU A 447 -3.75 -15.02 23.53
CA GLU A 447 -4.68 -14.61 22.47
C GLU A 447 -3.98 -13.58 21.58
N ILE A 448 -3.65 -13.97 20.36
CA ILE A 448 -3.32 -13.03 19.29
C ILE A 448 -4.63 -12.75 18.56
N ASP A 449 -5.10 -11.51 18.66
CA ASP A 449 -6.21 -10.97 17.88
C ASP A 449 -5.89 -11.11 16.38
N ALA A 450 -6.52 -12.09 15.76
CA ALA A 450 -6.57 -12.28 14.31
C ALA A 450 -7.64 -11.33 13.74
N ALA A 451 -7.24 -10.11 13.42
CA ALA A 451 -8.00 -9.21 12.58
C ALA A 451 -7.05 -8.57 11.57
N ASP A 452 -6.66 -9.36 10.55
CA ASP A 452 -6.35 -8.91 9.19
C ASP A 452 -5.88 -10.12 8.35
N GLU A 453 -6.75 -11.11 8.20
CA GLU A 453 -6.62 -12.11 7.12
C GLU A 453 -8.00 -12.35 6.50
N ALA A 454 -8.37 -11.47 5.57
CA ALA A 454 -9.45 -11.72 4.63
C ALA A 454 -9.02 -11.24 3.25
N GLU A 455 -8.24 -12.06 2.55
CA GLU A 455 -8.31 -12.27 1.10
C GLU A 455 -7.34 -13.38 0.69
N VAL A 456 -7.70 -14.63 1.03
CA VAL A 456 -7.16 -15.81 0.34
C VAL A 456 -8.27 -16.33 -0.56
N GLY A 457 -8.15 -16.06 -1.86
CA GLY A 457 -9.00 -16.63 -2.89
C GLY A 457 -8.82 -18.15 -2.94
N LEU A 458 -9.79 -18.88 -2.39
CA LEU A 458 -9.97 -20.30 -2.63
C LEU A 458 -10.92 -20.46 -3.82
N GLU A 459 -10.35 -20.63 -5.01
CA GLU A 459 -11.06 -21.25 -6.13
C GLU A 459 -11.23 -22.74 -5.80
N ALA A 460 -12.42 -23.11 -5.33
CA ALA A 460 -12.84 -24.50 -5.24
C ALA A 460 -13.61 -24.86 -6.51
N ASP A 461 -13.01 -25.71 -7.33
CA ASP A 461 -13.68 -26.42 -8.42
C ASP A 461 -14.86 -27.23 -7.85
N MET A 462 -16.09 -26.79 -8.12
CA MET A 462 -17.29 -27.63 -7.95
C MET A 462 -17.79 -28.07 -9.33
N GLU A 463 -17.71 -29.37 -9.57
CA GLU A 463 -18.40 -30.06 -10.65
C GLU A 463 -19.91 -29.85 -10.51
N VAL A 464 -20.55 -29.37 -11.58
CA VAL A 464 -21.99 -29.13 -11.65
C VAL A 464 -22.68 -30.45 -11.97
N GLU A 465 -23.40 -31.02 -11.01
CA GLU A 465 -24.42 -32.06 -11.28
C GLU A 465 -25.79 -31.39 -11.49
N ASP A 466 -26.48 -31.81 -12.56
CA ASP A 466 -27.78 -31.34 -13.02
C ASP A 466 -28.86 -31.33 -11.91
N MET A 467 -29.46 -30.17 -11.65
CA MET A 467 -30.77 -30.07 -10.97
C MET A 467 -31.76 -29.30 -11.84
N GLU A 468 -32.90 -29.93 -12.11
CA GLU A 468 -34.01 -29.45 -12.93
C GLU A 468 -34.62 -28.14 -12.38
N GLU A 469 -34.81 -27.14 -13.27
CA GLU A 469 -35.51 -25.89 -12.97
C GLU A 469 -37.01 -26.10 -12.73
N PRO A 470 -37.66 -25.39 -11.79
CA PRO A 470 -39.11 -25.36 -11.70
C PRO A 470 -39.70 -24.35 -12.70
N ASP A 471 -40.75 -24.83 -13.38
CA ASP A 471 -41.53 -24.16 -14.42
C ASP A 471 -42.15 -22.83 -13.94
N LEU A 472 -41.71 -21.71 -14.51
CA LEU A 472 -42.05 -20.33 -14.13
C LEU A 472 -43.39 -19.83 -14.72
N ASP A 473 -44.11 -20.69 -15.44
CA ASP A 473 -45.37 -20.36 -16.10
C ASP A 473 -46.62 -20.45 -15.20
N ALA A 474 -46.47 -20.74 -13.89
CA ALA A 474 -47.61 -20.98 -12.99
C ALA A 474 -47.96 -19.85 -12.00
N VAL A 475 -47.30 -18.69 -12.04
CA VAL A 475 -47.54 -17.59 -11.05
C VAL A 475 -48.11 -16.31 -11.70
N LEU A 476 -48.38 -16.31 -13.00
CA LEU A 476 -48.97 -15.19 -13.73
C LEU A 476 -50.47 -15.37 -14.02
N GLU A 477 -51.30 -15.69 -13.02
CA GLU A 477 -52.75 -15.49 -13.12
C GLU A 477 -53.37 -15.18 -11.74
N ALA A 478 -53.40 -13.89 -11.37
CA ALA A 478 -54.38 -13.36 -10.42
C ALA A 478 -54.56 -11.85 -10.62
N ASP A 479 -55.49 -11.49 -11.51
CA ASP A 479 -56.11 -10.18 -11.58
C ASP A 479 -56.75 -9.81 -10.23
N ILE A 480 -56.38 -8.65 -9.66
CA ILE A 480 -57.33 -7.81 -8.92
C ILE A 480 -57.13 -6.35 -9.34
N ASP A 481 -58.04 -5.97 -10.24
CA ASP A 481 -58.48 -4.63 -10.58
C ASP A 481 -58.98 -3.86 -9.34
N SER A 482 -58.47 -2.64 -9.12
CA SER A 482 -59.24 -1.47 -8.68
C SER A 482 -58.33 -0.26 -8.47
N GLY A 483 -58.13 0.49 -9.56
CA GLY A 483 -57.75 1.89 -9.48
C GLY A 483 -58.91 2.71 -8.92
N GLU A 484 -58.72 3.31 -7.74
CA GLU A 484 -59.34 4.56 -7.24
C GLU A 484 -59.06 4.86 -5.75
N ALA A 485 -58.12 4.15 -5.09
CA ALA A 485 -57.82 4.37 -3.67
C ALA A 485 -56.43 4.98 -3.34
N ALA A 486 -55.54 5.15 -4.33
CA ALA A 486 -54.19 5.70 -4.09
C ALA A 486 -54.12 7.24 -4.18
N ASP A 487 -55.15 7.90 -4.72
CA ASP A 487 -55.08 9.30 -5.15
C ASP A 487 -55.47 10.33 -4.05
N VAL A 488 -55.73 9.86 -2.83
CA VAL A 488 -56.13 10.74 -1.69
C VAL A 488 -55.11 10.72 -0.54
N ALA A 489 -54.18 9.75 -0.50
CA ALA A 489 -53.17 9.66 0.56
C ALA A 489 -51.88 10.46 0.27
N VAL A 490 -51.61 10.81 -1.01
CA VAL A 490 -50.39 11.51 -1.43
C VAL A 490 -50.50 13.04 -1.31
N LYS A 491 -51.72 13.59 -1.27
CA LYS A 491 -51.95 15.05 -1.10
C LYS A 491 -51.92 15.55 0.35
N ALA A 492 -51.63 14.70 1.34
CA ALA A 492 -51.65 15.06 2.76
C ALA A 492 -50.27 15.04 3.45
N ARG A 493 -49.16 14.88 2.71
CA ARG A 493 -47.79 14.88 3.28
C ARG A 493 -46.82 15.87 2.62
N ILE A 494 -47.31 16.84 1.86
CA ILE A 494 -46.53 17.98 1.35
C ILE A 494 -46.98 19.26 2.07
N ALA A 495 -47.15 19.15 3.39
CA ALA A 495 -47.49 20.25 4.28
C ALA A 495 -47.05 19.88 5.69
N ASP A 496 -45.75 19.65 5.88
CA ASP A 496 -45.01 19.94 7.10
C ASP A 496 -43.53 19.73 6.79
N GLY A 497 -42.78 20.84 6.78
CA GLY A 497 -41.35 20.84 6.51
C GLY A 497 -40.59 20.43 7.76
N ASP A 498 -40.18 19.16 7.81
CA ASP A 498 -39.24 18.68 8.81
C ASP A 498 -37.80 18.86 8.34
N ALA A 499 -37.00 19.38 9.27
CA ALA A 499 -35.65 19.88 9.12
C ALA A 499 -34.65 18.81 8.69
N ILE A 500 -33.70 19.25 7.85
CA ILE A 500 -32.50 18.50 7.49
C ILE A 500 -31.61 18.41 8.73
N ASP A 501 -30.95 17.26 8.83
CA ASP A 501 -30.18 16.70 9.93
C ASP A 501 -29.11 17.65 10.53
N SER A 502 -29.28 18.05 11.79
CA SER A 502 -28.37 18.96 12.50
C SER A 502 -27.01 18.33 12.85
N GLU A 503 -26.88 17.01 12.75
CA GLU A 503 -25.59 16.33 12.95
C GLU A 503 -24.67 16.47 11.73
N ALA A 504 -25.23 16.50 10.51
CA ALA A 504 -24.45 16.67 9.28
C ALA A 504 -23.87 18.10 9.13
N GLU A 505 -24.58 19.12 9.63
CA GLU A 505 -24.07 20.51 9.66
C GLU A 505 -22.93 20.66 10.67
N ALA A 506 -22.99 19.97 11.81
CA ALA A 506 -21.95 20.02 12.84
C ALA A 506 -20.65 19.33 12.37
N GLU A 507 -20.74 18.19 11.70
CA GLU A 507 -19.57 17.51 11.13
C GLU A 507 -18.91 18.37 10.03
N ALA A 508 -19.71 19.06 9.20
CA ALA A 508 -19.19 19.94 8.15
C ALA A 508 -18.43 21.17 8.70
N GLU A 509 -18.88 21.75 9.82
CA GLU A 509 -18.17 22.87 10.48
C GLU A 509 -16.82 22.45 11.05
N ASP A 510 -16.71 21.25 11.63
CA ASP A 510 -15.45 20.69 12.14
C ASP A 510 -14.44 20.44 11.00
N PHE A 511 -14.90 20.00 9.82
CA PHE A 511 -14.05 19.84 8.63
C PHE A 511 -13.55 21.18 8.09
N GLU A 512 -14.39 22.23 8.07
CA GLU A 512 -13.95 23.58 7.67
C GLU A 512 -12.90 24.17 8.64
N GLU A 513 -13.04 23.90 9.94
CA GLU A 513 -12.08 24.38 10.93
C GLU A 513 -10.73 23.66 10.81
N LEU A 514 -10.75 22.36 10.48
CA LEU A 514 -9.57 21.56 10.18
C LEU A 514 -8.87 22.02 8.88
N ASP A 515 -9.62 22.28 7.80
CA ASP A 515 -9.04 22.77 6.53
C ASP A 515 -8.39 24.15 6.71
N ARG A 516 -9.01 25.05 7.51
CA ARG A 516 -8.40 26.33 7.89
C ARG A 516 -7.15 26.19 8.77
N ALA A 517 -7.05 25.12 9.57
CA ALA A 517 -5.87 24.83 10.38
C ALA A 517 -4.73 24.24 9.55
N ILE A 518 -5.06 23.49 8.49
CA ILE A 518 -4.08 22.96 7.53
C ILE A 518 -3.52 24.08 6.66
N ASP A 519 -4.39 24.97 6.16
CA ASP A 519 -4.02 26.09 5.28
C ASP A 519 -3.23 27.22 5.99
N LYS A 520 -3.31 27.33 7.33
CA LYS A 520 -2.51 28.27 8.15
C LYS A 520 -1.17 27.68 8.57
#